data_AF-A0AAU0NQK3-F1
#
_entry.id   AF-A0AAU0NQK3-F1
#
_cell.length_a   1.000
_cell.length_b   1.000
_cell.length_c   1.000
_cell.angle_alpha   90.00
_cell.angle_beta   90.00
_cell.angle_gamma   90.00
#
_symmetry.space_group_name_H-M   'P 1'
#
loop_
_entity.id
_entity.type
_entity.pdbx_description
1 polymer ?
#
loop_
_entity_poly.entity_id
_entity_poly.type
_entity_poly.pdbx_seq_one_letter_code
_entity_poly.pdbx_strand_id
1 'polypeptide(L)'
;MAGIGSQDDICAKYKIRSKGKLQEWIKQYNSHEEFKISRTGGTLIMTKGRKTTYDERIEIVKYCIEHENNYNETAKKYKVSQQVYLWLRKYEKNRSKRTYKT
;
A
#
# COMPACT_ATOMS: atom_id res chain seq x y z
N MET A 1 11.30 1.15 20.91
CA MET A 1 10.20 0.30 21.40
C MET A 1 10.69 -1.14 21.42
N ALA A 2 11.19 -1.62 22.55
CA ALA A 2 11.55 -3.04 22.69
C ALA A 2 10.25 -3.80 22.96
N GLY A 3 9.85 -4.66 22.01
CA GLY A 3 8.65 -5.48 22.13
C GLY A 3 8.74 -6.38 23.37
N ILE A 4 7.62 -6.52 24.07
CA ILE A 4 7.48 -7.36 25.27
C ILE A 4 7.64 -8.82 24.83
N GLY A 5 8.70 -9.48 25.30
CA GLY A 5 8.96 -10.90 25.10
C GLY A 5 10.10 -11.22 24.11
N SER A 6 11.01 -12.11 24.53
CA SER A 6 11.97 -12.73 23.61
C SER A 6 11.23 -13.55 22.56
N GLN A 7 11.82 -13.78 21.39
CA GLN A 7 11.24 -14.69 20.39
C GLN A 7 10.98 -16.09 20.93
N ASP A 8 11.70 -16.49 21.96
CA ASP A 8 11.49 -17.74 22.68
C ASP A 8 10.12 -17.76 23.39
N ASP A 9 9.76 -16.65 24.02
CA ASP A 9 8.47 -16.46 24.69
C ASP A 9 7.31 -16.53 23.68
N ILE A 10 7.48 -15.90 22.51
CA ILE A 10 6.53 -15.98 21.39
C ILE A 10 6.43 -17.43 20.88
N CYS A 11 7.56 -18.12 20.74
CA CYS A 11 7.63 -19.50 20.29
C CYS A 11 6.87 -20.44 21.25
N ALA A 12 7.08 -20.26 22.55
CA ALA A 12 6.41 -21.01 23.61
C ALA A 12 4.91 -20.71 23.68
N LYS A 13 4.54 -19.42 23.68
CA LYS A 13 3.14 -18.95 23.74
C LYS A 13 2.28 -19.49 22.60
N TYR A 14 2.83 -19.52 21.39
CA TYR A 14 2.11 -19.97 20.19
C TYR A 14 2.47 -21.40 19.76
N LYS A 15 3.20 -22.15 20.60
CA LYS A 15 3.65 -23.53 20.32
C LYS A 15 4.32 -23.66 18.95
N ILE A 16 5.05 -22.64 18.53
CA ILE A 16 5.79 -22.65 17.28
C ILE A 16 6.98 -23.58 17.50
N ARG A 17 7.13 -24.61 16.67
CA ARG A 17 8.19 -25.62 16.86
C ARG A 17 9.57 -25.16 16.41
N SER A 18 9.66 -24.03 15.73
CA SER A 18 10.92 -23.52 15.19
C SER A 18 11.00 -22.00 15.29
N LYS A 19 11.93 -21.53 16.13
CA LYS A 19 12.32 -20.13 16.22
C LYS A 19 12.81 -19.57 14.89
N GLY A 20 13.46 -20.40 14.07
CA GLY A 20 13.91 -20.04 12.73
C GLY A 20 12.76 -19.66 11.80
N LYS A 21 11.64 -20.42 11.84
CA LYS A 21 10.44 -20.09 11.06
C LYS A 21 9.81 -18.77 11.49
N LEU A 22 9.75 -18.51 12.80
CA LEU A 22 9.25 -17.24 13.33
C LEU A 22 10.12 -16.05 12.87
N GLN A 23 11.44 -16.19 12.93
CA GLN A 23 12.40 -15.20 12.42
C GLN A 23 12.21 -14.93 10.93
N GLU A 24 12.02 -15.97 10.14
CA GLU A 24 11.75 -15.85 8.70
C GLU A 24 10.44 -15.10 8.43
N TRP A 25 9.37 -15.40 9.17
CA TRP A 25 8.09 -14.69 9.07
C TRP A 25 8.19 -13.21 9.46
N ILE A 26 8.92 -12.90 10.55
CA ILE A 26 9.17 -11.52 10.98
C ILE A 26 9.97 -10.78 9.91
N LYS A 27 10.98 -11.43 9.33
CA LYS A 27 11.77 -10.85 8.24
C LYS A 27 10.92 -10.61 7.00
N GLN A 28 10.09 -11.57 6.58
CA GLN A 28 9.16 -11.40 5.44
C GLN A 28 8.18 -10.24 5.68
N TYR A 29 7.63 -10.11 6.89
CA TYR A 29 6.73 -9.02 7.23
C TYR A 29 7.42 -7.64 7.23
N ASN A 30 8.63 -7.55 7.80
CA ASN A 30 9.36 -6.29 7.92
C ASN A 30 10.11 -5.88 6.64
N SER A 31 10.45 -6.82 5.76
CA SER A 31 11.26 -6.56 4.57
C SER A 31 10.52 -5.77 3.50
N HIS A 32 9.20 -5.53 3.65
CA HIS A 32 8.36 -4.91 2.62
C HIS A 32 8.49 -5.60 1.25
N GLU A 33 9.00 -6.84 1.25
CA GLU A 33 9.30 -7.62 0.07
C GLU A 33 8.03 -8.32 -0.37
N GLU A 34 7.85 -8.43 -1.68
CA GLU A 34 6.65 -9.02 -2.25
C GLU A 34 6.48 -10.46 -1.75
N PHE A 35 5.33 -10.75 -1.14
CA PHE A 35 4.89 -12.13 -1.03
C PHE A 35 4.78 -12.67 -2.46
N LYS A 36 5.75 -13.49 -2.89
CA LYS A 36 5.59 -14.33 -4.08
C LYS A 36 4.52 -15.34 -3.70
N ILE A 37 3.27 -15.00 -3.99
CA ILE A 37 2.13 -15.88 -3.78
C ILE A 37 2.36 -17.08 -4.70
N SER A 38 2.86 -18.18 -4.13
CA SER A 38 2.87 -19.47 -4.81
C SER A 38 1.41 -19.85 -5.07
N ARG A 39 1.15 -20.26 -6.32
CA ARG A 39 -0.18 -20.56 -6.86
C ARG A 39 -0.84 -21.68 -6.04
N THR A 40 -1.57 -21.34 -4.99
CA THR A 40 -2.58 -22.22 -4.38
C THR A 40 -3.64 -21.38 -3.67
N GLY A 41 -4.74 -21.10 -4.38
CA GLY A 41 -6.07 -20.99 -3.76
C GLY A 41 -6.34 -19.87 -2.75
N GLY A 42 -5.66 -18.73 -2.79
CA GLY A 42 -5.95 -17.59 -1.91
C GLY A 42 -5.97 -16.28 -2.69
N THR A 43 -7.11 -15.59 -2.64
CA THR A 43 -7.43 -14.30 -3.28
C THR A 43 -6.21 -13.41 -3.43
N LEU A 44 -5.87 -13.05 -4.67
CA LEU A 44 -4.81 -12.10 -5.02
C LEU A 44 -5.03 -10.82 -4.21
N ILE A 45 -4.29 -10.60 -3.13
CA ILE A 45 -4.25 -9.27 -2.53
C ILE A 45 -3.58 -8.39 -3.57
N MET A 46 -4.38 -7.54 -4.21
CA MET A 46 -3.99 -6.58 -5.23
C MET A 46 -3.11 -5.47 -4.66
N THR A 47 -1.99 -5.83 -4.02
CA THR A 47 -1.02 -4.87 -3.50
C THR A 47 -0.27 -4.16 -4.61
N LYS A 48 -0.21 -4.75 -5.81
CA LYS A 48 0.36 -4.12 -7.00
C LYS A 48 -0.70 -3.77 -8.04
N GLY A 49 -1.29 -2.59 -7.87
CA GLY A 49 -1.88 -1.88 -9.01
C GLY A 49 -0.82 -1.63 -10.10
N ARG A 50 -1.26 -1.35 -11.34
CA ARG A 50 -0.42 -0.91 -12.47
C ARG A 50 0.64 0.10 -11.99
N LYS A 51 1.90 -0.07 -12.43
CA LYS A 51 2.94 0.94 -12.20
C LYS A 51 2.54 2.20 -12.96
N THR A 52 2.13 3.24 -12.24
CA THR A 52 1.81 4.56 -12.80
C THR A 52 2.95 5.53 -12.57
N THR A 53 3.28 6.35 -13.57
CA THR A 53 4.30 7.42 -13.46
C THR A 53 3.73 8.62 -12.72
N TYR A 54 4.59 9.54 -12.27
CA TYR A 54 4.13 10.75 -11.58
C TYR A 54 3.26 11.64 -12.48
N ASP A 55 3.64 11.78 -13.76
CA ASP A 55 2.90 12.55 -14.75
C ASP A 55 1.51 11.94 -15.02
N GLU A 56 1.45 10.62 -15.21
CA GLU A 56 0.18 9.88 -15.37
C GLU A 56 -0.74 10.07 -14.15
N ARG A 57 -0.17 10.09 -12.93
CA ARG A 57 -0.96 10.38 -11.71
C ARG A 57 -1.51 11.81 -11.69
N ILE A 58 -0.78 12.79 -12.20
CA ILE A 58 -1.28 14.18 -12.29
C ILE A 58 -2.43 14.25 -13.29
N GLU A 59 -2.30 13.61 -14.45
CA GLU A 59 -3.36 13.57 -15.45
C GLU A 59 -4.64 12.92 -14.90
N ILE A 60 -4.50 11.78 -14.22
CA ILE A 60 -5.62 11.07 -13.58
C ILE A 60 -6.30 11.95 -12.50
N VAL A 61 -5.51 12.67 -11.69
CA VAL A 61 -6.04 13.56 -10.66
C VAL A 61 -6.79 14.74 -11.28
N LYS A 62 -6.28 15.34 -12.36
CA LYS A 62 -6.97 16.41 -13.10
C LYS A 62 -8.29 15.91 -13.68
N TYR A 63 -8.25 14.77 -14.36
CA TYR A 63 -9.44 14.10 -14.91
C TYR A 63 -10.48 13.83 -13.83
N CYS A 64 -10.07 13.38 -12.65
CA CYS A 64 -10.97 13.13 -11.54
C CYS A 64 -11.66 14.41 -11.04
N ILE A 65 -10.96 15.55 -11.00
CA ILE A 65 -11.53 16.83 -10.58
C ILE A 65 -12.54 17.35 -11.61
N GLU A 66 -12.24 17.20 -12.90
CA GLU A 66 -13.14 17.60 -14.00
C GLU A 66 -14.43 16.78 -14.04
N HIS A 67 -14.37 15.50 -13.63
CA HIS A 67 -15.51 14.59 -13.55
C HIS A 67 -16.11 14.48 -12.14
N GLU A 68 -16.26 15.62 -11.45
CA GLU A 68 -16.99 15.72 -10.18
C GLU A 68 -16.46 14.80 -9.05
N ASN A 69 -15.14 14.56 -9.02
CA ASN A 69 -14.51 13.64 -8.08
C ASN A 69 -15.00 12.18 -8.18
N ASN A 70 -15.42 11.74 -9.36
CA ASN A 70 -15.84 10.35 -9.56
C ASN A 70 -14.65 9.39 -9.64
N TYR A 71 -14.17 8.97 -8.46
CA TYR A 71 -13.03 8.07 -8.31
C TYR A 71 -13.26 6.70 -8.92
N ASN A 72 -14.51 6.19 -8.91
CA ASN A 72 -14.84 4.87 -9.44
C ASN A 72 -14.72 4.83 -10.97
N GLU A 73 -15.31 5.82 -11.65
CA GLU A 73 -15.21 5.97 -13.10
C GLU A 73 -13.76 6.16 -13.54
N THR A 74 -13.04 7.03 -12.81
CA THR A 74 -11.63 7.34 -13.09
C THR A 74 -10.73 6.10 -12.91
N ALA A 75 -10.94 5.35 -11.82
CA ALA A 75 -10.20 4.12 -11.56
C ALA A 75 -10.43 3.06 -12.66
N LYS A 76 -11.69 2.90 -13.11
CA LYS A 76 -12.04 2.00 -14.22
C LYS A 76 -11.38 2.43 -15.53
N LYS A 77 -11.49 3.72 -15.89
CA LYS A 77 -10.98 4.27 -17.15
C LYS A 77 -9.46 4.08 -17.29
N TYR A 78 -8.72 4.42 -16.25
CA TYR A 78 -7.25 4.33 -16.28
C TYR A 78 -6.72 2.97 -15.81
N LYS A 79 -7.61 2.02 -15.47
CA LYS A 79 -7.28 0.72 -14.87
C LYS A 79 -6.31 0.86 -13.69
N VAL A 80 -6.54 1.91 -12.90
CA VAL A 80 -5.76 2.21 -11.70
C VAL A 80 -6.53 1.78 -10.47
N SER A 81 -5.79 1.46 -9.41
CA SER A 81 -6.40 1.09 -8.14
C SER A 81 -7.11 2.29 -7.50
N GLN A 82 -7.84 2.05 -6.40
CA GLN A 82 -8.50 3.08 -5.58
C GLN A 82 -7.52 4.11 -4.95
N GLN A 83 -6.23 4.04 -5.29
CA GLN A 83 -5.19 5.01 -4.89
C GLN A 83 -5.38 6.42 -5.46
N VAL A 84 -6.29 6.62 -6.44
CA VAL A 84 -6.62 7.94 -7.01
C VAL A 84 -6.96 8.95 -5.90
N TYR A 85 -7.72 8.53 -4.88
CA TYR A 85 -8.04 9.37 -3.72
C TYR A 85 -6.79 9.87 -2.98
N LEU A 86 -5.81 8.98 -2.74
CA LEU A 86 -4.55 9.34 -2.08
C LEU A 86 -3.72 10.32 -2.91
N TRP A 87 -3.76 10.21 -4.24
CA TRP A 87 -3.07 11.14 -5.14
C TRP A 87 -3.73 12.52 -5.11
N LEU A 88 -5.08 12.57 -5.16
CA LEU A 88 -5.84 13.82 -5.09
C LEU A 88 -5.61 14.55 -3.76
N ARG A 89 -5.69 13.82 -2.63
CA ARG A 89 -5.41 14.39 -1.30
C ARG A 89 -3.99 14.94 -1.19
N LYS A 90 -3.00 14.26 -1.77
CA LYS A 90 -1.62 14.78 -1.84
C LYS A 90 -1.53 16.02 -2.73
N TYR A 91 -2.23 16.03 -3.85
CA TYR A 91 -2.28 17.17 -4.77
C TYR A 91 -2.86 18.42 -4.08
N GLU A 92 -3.99 18.30 -3.38
CA GLU A 92 -4.60 19.40 -2.62
C GLU A 92 -3.72 19.89 -1.47
N LYS A 93 -3.10 18.97 -0.72
CA LYS A 93 -2.15 19.34 0.35
C LYS A 93 -0.95 20.12 -0.20
N ASN A 94 -0.45 19.76 -1.38
CA ASN A 94 0.62 20.52 -2.04
C ASN A 94 0.12 21.87 -2.58
N ARG A 95 -1.12 21.95 -3.07
CA ARG A 95 -1.76 23.20 -3.50
C ARG A 95 -1.91 24.18 -2.34
N SER A 96 -2.42 23.72 -1.19
CA SER A 96 -2.56 24.51 0.04
C SER A 96 -1.20 24.97 0.60
N LYS A 97 -0.14 24.15 0.52
CA LYS A 97 1.20 24.59 0.91
C LYS A 97 1.78 25.69 0.02
N ARG A 98 1.29 25.81 -1.22
CA ARG A 98 1.71 26.86 -2.15
C ARG A 98 1.03 28.21 -1.86
N THR A 99 -0.10 28.20 -1.15
CA THR A 99 -0.86 29.43 -0.80
C THR A 99 -0.38 30.11 0.49
N TYR A 100 0.58 29.54 1.22
CA TYR A 100 1.21 30.18 2.40
C TYR A 100 2.60 30.77 2.09
N LYS A 101 2.96 30.88 0.80
CA LYS A 101 4.26 31.37 0.34
C LYS A 101 4.13 32.58 -0.60
N THR A 102 3.16 33.44 -0.30
CA THR A 102 2.99 34.78 -0.86
C THR A 102 2.88 35.73 0.32
#